data_AF-E0WDF3-F1
#
_entry.id   AF-E0WDF3-F1
#
_cell.length_a   1.000
_cell.length_b   1.000
_cell.length_c   1.000
_cell.angle_alpha   90.00
_cell.angle_beta   90.00
_cell.angle_gamma   90.00
#
_symmetry.space_group_name_H-M   'P 1'
#
loop_
_entity.id
_entity.type
_entity.pdbx_description
1 polymer ?
#
loop_
_entity_poly.entity_id
_entity_poly.type
_entity_poly.pdbx_seq_one_letter_code
_entity_poly.pdbx_strand_id
1 'polypeptide(L)' 'GVDPRCRCIETESRRIGKHIERVELFPPSSHCKDTEIIATMKGSGDKICLDPTAP' A
#
# COMPACT_ATOMS: atom_id res chain seq x y z
N GLY A 1 -15.38 1.40 -19.79
CA GLY A 1 -15.19 2.03 -18.48
C GLY A 1 -13.71 2.13 -18.22
N VAL A 2 -13.23 3.22 -17.63
CA VAL A 2 -11.83 3.28 -17.21
C VAL A 2 -11.66 2.29 -16.07
N ASP A 3 -10.87 1.25 -16.30
CA ASP A 3 -10.49 0.32 -15.25
C ASP A 3 -9.66 1.12 -14.22
N PRO A 4 -10.00 1.11 -12.92
CA PRO A 4 -9.24 1.85 -11.93
C PRO A 4 -7.79 1.35 -11.93
N ARG A 5 -6.86 2.27 -12.21
CA ARG A 5 -5.42 1.99 -12.26
C ARG A 5 -4.82 2.21 -10.88
N CYS A 6 -5.30 1.44 -9.91
CA CYS A 6 -4.67 1.38 -8.59
C CYS A 6 -3.23 0.85 -8.74
N ARG A 7 -2.31 1.37 -7.94
CA ARG A 7 -0.93 0.89 -7.82
C ARG A 7 -0.89 -0.47 -7.14
N CYS A 8 -1.82 -0.70 -6.21
CA CYS A 8 -1.97 -1.92 -5.44
C CYS A 8 -3.04 -2.82 -6.07
N ILE A 9 -2.64 -4.03 -6.42
CA ILE A 9 -3.56 -5.10 -6.87
C ILE A 9 -3.87 -6.04 -5.69
N GLU A 10 -2.88 -6.28 -4.83
CA GLU A 10 -2.97 -7.08 -3.62
C GLU A 10 -2.47 -6.26 -2.43
N THR A 11 -3.03 -6.51 -1.25
CA THR A 11 -2.68 -5.83 -0.01
C THR A 11 -2.24 -6.82 1.05
N GLU A 12 -1.33 -6.38 1.91
CA GLU A 12 -0.90 -7.13 3.08
C GLU A 12 -1.50 -6.59 4.37
N SER A 13 -2.04 -7.50 5.18
CA SER A 13 -2.65 -7.22 6.48
C SER A 13 -1.78 -7.70 7.65
N ARG A 14 -0.64 -8.36 7.38
CA ARG A 14 0.26 -8.82 8.44
C ARG A 14 0.91 -7.66 9.20
N ARG A 15 1.05 -7.81 10.52
CA ARG A 15 1.78 -6.85 11.37
C ARG A 15 3.27 -6.91 11.12
N ILE A 16 3.75 -6.06 10.22
CA ILE A 16 5.16 -6.00 9.80
C ILE A 16 5.86 -4.68 10.14
N GLY A 17 5.23 -3.79 10.92
CA GLY A 17 5.71 -2.43 11.19
C GLY A 17 7.18 -2.32 11.62
N LYS A 18 7.70 -3.30 12.36
CA LYS A 18 9.12 -3.34 12.78
C LYS A 18 10.11 -3.40 11.61
N HIS A 19 9.70 -4.02 10.50
CA HIS A 19 10.51 -4.21 9.30
C HIS A 19 10.28 -3.12 8.24
N ILE A 20 9.42 -2.14 8.50
CA ILE A 20 9.15 -1.05 7.56
C ILE A 20 10.19 0.05 7.73
N GLU A 21 10.74 0.54 6.62
CA GLU A 21 11.65 1.67 6.54
C GLU A 21 10.90 2.98 6.26
N ARG A 22 10.00 2.95 5.28
CA ARG A 22 9.20 4.11 4.86
C ARG A 22 7.77 3.67 4.54
N VAL A 23 6.81 4.55 4.82
CA VAL A 23 5.42 4.39 4.42
C VAL A 23 5.03 5.59 3.56
N GLU A 24 4.39 5.31 2.42
CA GLU A 24 3.79 6.30 1.53
C GLU A 24 2.28 6.06 1.49
N LEU A 25 1.51 7.12 1.68
CA LEU A 25 0.05 7.05 1.73
C LEU A 25 -0.51 7.79 0.52
N PHE A 26 -1.33 7.10 -0.25
CA PHE A 26 -1.97 7.61 -1.45
C PHE A 26 -3.48 7.66 -1.20
N PRO A 27 -4.06 8.85 -1.03
CA PRO A 27 -5.50 8.98 -0.85
C PRO A 27 -6.25 8.63 -2.15
N PRO A 28 -7.56 8.34 -2.04
CA PRO A 28 -8.42 8.13 -3.20
C PRO A 28 -8.31 9.25 -4.23
N SER A 29 -8.31 8.88 -5.50
CA SER A 29 -8.22 9.79 -6.64
C SER A 29 -9.24 9.43 -7.73
N SER A 30 -9.33 10.24 -8.78
CA SER A 30 -10.16 9.95 -9.96
C SER A 30 -9.81 8.62 -10.65
N HIS A 31 -8.60 8.09 -10.41
CA HIS A 31 -8.09 6.88 -11.04
C HIS A 31 -8.13 5.64 -10.14
N CYS A 32 -8.24 5.80 -8.82
CA CYS A 32 -8.33 4.72 -7.85
C CYS A 32 -9.16 5.22 -6.66
N LYS A 33 -10.29 4.56 -6.36
CA LYS A 33 -11.20 4.97 -5.28
C LYS A 33 -10.72 4.54 -3.89
N ASP A 34 -9.75 3.66 -3.85
CA ASP A 34 -9.24 3.08 -2.62
C ASP A 34 -8.07 3.91 -2.09
N THR A 35 -7.90 3.89 -0.77
CA THR A 35 -6.70 4.43 -0.14
C THR A 35 -5.60 3.39 -0.26
N GLU A 36 -4.47 3.76 -0.85
CA GLU A 36 -3.34 2.85 -1.00
C GLU A 36 -2.24 3.23 -0.01
N ILE A 37 -1.72 2.25 0.70
CA ILE A 37 -0.57 2.44 1.58
C ILE A 37 0.56 1.57 1.03
N ILE A 38 1.68 2.19 0.66
CA ILE A 38 2.85 1.46 0.15
C ILE A 38 3.98 1.57 1.17
N ALA A 39 4.38 0.44 1.73
CA ALA A 39 5.50 0.33 2.64
C ALA A 39 6.75 -0.13 1.91
N THR A 40 7.89 0.49 2.22
CA THR A 40 9.22 0.05 1.80
C THR A 40 9.87 -0.71 2.94
N MET A 41 10.34 -1.92 2.68
CA MET A 41 10.92 -2.82 3.68
C MET A 41 12.40 -2.50 3.96
N LYS A 42 12.79 -2.53 5.23
CA LYS A 42 14.18 -2.36 5.66
C LYS A 42 15.05 -3.47 5.09
N GLY A 43 16.23 -3.09 4.59
CA GLY A 43 17.25 -4.02 4.12
C GLY A 43 17.03 -4.50 2.70
N SER A 44 15.84 -4.99 2.35
CA SER A 44 15.55 -5.40 0.96
C SER A 44 15.14 -4.24 0.06
N GLY A 45 14.52 -3.19 0.61
CA GLY A 45 13.94 -2.09 -0.17
C GLY A 45 12.64 -2.49 -0.91
N ASP A 46 12.10 -3.68 -0.63
CA ASP A 46 10.90 -4.18 -1.29
C ASP A 46 9.71 -3.27 -0.99
N LYS A 47 8.89 -3.03 -2.01
CA LYS A 47 7.66 -2.26 -1.88
C LYS A 47 6.49 -3.22 -1.75
N ILE A 48 5.72 -3.06 -0.69
CA ILE A 48 4.51 -3.82 -0.47
C ILE A 48 3.33 -2.90 -0.21
N CYS A 49 2.15 -3.30 -0.66
CA CYS A 49 0.92 -2.60 -0.34
C CYS A 49 0.39 -3.10 1.00
N LEU A 50 -0.06 -2.18 1.86
CA LEU A 50 -0.67 -2.48 3.14
C LEU A 50 -2.17 -2.23 3.07
N ASP A 51 -2.94 -3.06 3.77
CA ASP A 51 -4.37 -2.86 3.93
C ASP A 51 -4.63 -1.75 4.96
N PRO A 52 -5.26 -0.61 4.57
CA PRO A 52 -5.57 0.48 5.50
C PRO A 52 -6.60 0.12 6.57
N THR A 53 -7.31 -1.00 6.42
CA THR A 53 -8.33 -1.48 7.35
C THR A 53 -7.82 -2.55 8.32
N ALA A 54 -6.55 -2.95 8.21
CA ALA A 54 -5.96 -3.97 9.07
C ALA A 54 -5.82 -3.51 10.56
N PRO A 55 -6.03 -4.41 11.55
CA PRO A 55 -6.05 -4.10 12.99
C PRO A 55 -4.71 -4.17 13.75
#